data_AF-A0AAV8XTW5-F1
#
_entry.id   AF-A0AAV8XTW5-F1
#
_cell.length_a   1.000
_cell.length_b   1.000
_cell.length_c   1.000
_cell.angle_alpha   90.00
_cell.angle_beta   90.00
_cell.angle_gamma   90.00
#
_symmetry.space_group_name_H-M   'P 1'
#
loop_
_entity.id
_entity.type
_entity.pdbx_description
1 polymer ?
#
loop_
_entity_poly.entity_id
_entity_poly.type
_entity_poly.pdbx_seq_one_letter_code
_entity_poly.pdbx_strand_id
1 'polypeptide(L)' 'MCKTELLIVNGHNSRLTIPHIELACANNIKLFYLPAHTSHVLQLLDVGVFKSEKNAWRNVLTHYRDTG' A
#
# COMPACT_ATOMS: atom_id res chain seq x y z
N MET A 1 -10.84 -20.85 17.99
CA MET A 1 -10.12 -19.56 18.04
C MET A 1 -10.86 -18.58 17.15
N CYS A 2 -11.29 -17.43 17.67
CA CYS A 2 -11.92 -16.40 16.85
C CYS A 2 -10.82 -15.73 16.00
N LYS A 3 -10.95 -15.77 14.66
CA LYS A 3 -9.94 -15.23 13.74
C LYS A 3 -10.06 -13.71 13.72
N THR A 4 -8.93 -13.01 13.90
CA THR A 4 -8.86 -11.56 13.75
C THR A 4 -7.99 -11.24 12.56
N GLU A 5 -8.53 -10.50 11.59
CA GLU A 5 -7.79 -10.06 10.42
C GLU A 5 -7.06 -8.75 10.73
N LEU A 6 -5.84 -8.61 10.22
CA LEU A 6 -5.05 -7.39 10.34
C LEU A 6 -4.95 -6.73 8.96
N LEU A 7 -5.44 -5.50 8.86
CA LEU A 7 -5.31 -4.68 7.66
C LEU A 7 -4.24 -3.61 7.87
N ILE A 8 -3.17 -3.68 7.08
CA ILE A 8 -2.08 -2.70 7.08
C ILE A 8 -2.38 -1.66 6.00
N VAL A 9 -2.52 -0.39 6.42
CA VAL A 9 -2.88 0.71 5.53
C VAL A 9 -1.70 1.66 5.42
N ASN A 10 -1.44 2.15 4.20
CA ASN A 10 -0.44 3.20 4.01
C ASN A 10 -0.87 4.48 4.74
N GLY A 11 0.11 5.20 5.30
CA GLY A 11 -0.10 6.38 6.15
C GLY A 11 -0.63 7.63 5.46
N HIS A 12 -1.41 7.47 4.39
CA HIS A 12 -2.00 8.60 3.71
C HIS A 12 -3.24 9.06 4.49
N ASN A 13 -3.18 10.27 5.05
CA ASN A 13 -4.22 10.84 5.91
C ASN A 13 -5.63 10.83 5.30
N SER A 14 -5.77 10.79 3.97
CA SER A 14 -7.08 10.67 3.31
C SER A 14 -7.81 9.35 3.59
N ARG A 15 -7.13 8.34 4.15
CA ARG A 15 -7.70 7.00 4.39
C ARG A 15 -8.23 6.81 5.81
N LEU A 16 -7.90 7.73 6.73
CA LEU A 16 -8.37 7.76 8.12
C LEU A 16 -9.68 8.54 8.22
N THR A 17 -10.77 7.90 7.84
CA THR A 17 -12.13 8.45 8.03
C THR A 17 -12.86 7.64 9.11
N ILE A 18 -13.75 8.29 9.87
CA ILE A 18 -14.58 7.62 10.88
C ILE A 18 -15.35 6.41 10.31
N PRO A 19 -16.01 6.53 9.12
CA PRO A 19 -16.72 5.40 8.53
C PRO A 19 -15.83 4.17 8.25
N HIS A 20 -14.56 4.37 7.89
CA HIS A 20 -13.62 3.26 7.69
C HIS A 20 -13.31 2.52 8.99
N ILE A 21 -13.12 3.26 10.08
CA ILE A 21 -12.80 2.69 11.39
C ILE A 21 -14.00 1.91 11.92
N GLU A 22 -15.20 2.46 11.80
CA GLU A 22 -16.45 1.81 12.18
C GLU A 22 -16.68 0.50 11.40
N LEU A 23 -16.46 0.53 10.08
CA LEU A 23 -16.60 -0.65 9.23
C LEU A 23 -15.60 -1.75 9.59
N ALA A 24 -14.34 -1.39 9.86
CA ALA A 24 -13.32 -2.35 10.27
C ALA A 24 -13.66 -2.98 11.63
N CYS A 25 -14.12 -2.16 12.59
CA CYS A 25 -14.56 -2.62 13.90
C CYS A 25 -15.74 -3.61 13.79
N ALA A 26 -16.76 -3.27 13.00
CA ALA A 26 -17.92 -4.13 12.77
C ALA A 26 -17.56 -5.51 12.17
N ASN A 27 -16.44 -5.61 11.46
CA ASN A 27 -15.96 -6.84 10.82
C ASN A 27 -14.84 -7.55 11.59
N ASN A 28 -14.53 -7.14 12.84
CA ASN A 28 -13.41 -7.68 13.61
C ASN A 28 -12.05 -7.55 12.90
N ILE A 29 -11.86 -6.48 12.12
CA ILE A 29 -10.62 -6.18 11.42
C ILE A 29 -9.82 -5.15 12.23
N LYS A 30 -8.58 -5.49 12.59
CA LYS A 30 -7.64 -4.56 13.21
C LYS A 30 -6.98 -3.72 12.13
N LEU A 31 -6.99 -2.39 12.31
CA LEU A 31 -6.31 -1.46 11.42
C LEU A 31 -4.92 -1.12 11.97
N PHE A 32 -3.90 -1.23 11.13
CA PHE A 32 -2.54 -0.77 11.42
C PHE A 32 -2.12 0.27 10.37
N TYR A 33 -2.08 1.53 10.78
CA TYR A 33 -1.70 2.64 9.91
C TYR A 33 -0.20 2.90 10.03
N LEU A 34 0.49 2.86 8.89
CA LEU A 34 1.88 3.30 8.82
C LEU A 34 1.96 4.83 9.01
N PRO A 35 3.06 5.38 9.52
CA PRO A 35 3.25 6.82 9.57
C PRO A 35 3.25 7.44 8.16
N ALA A 36 2.70 8.65 8.03
CA ALA A 36 2.77 9.42 6.79
C ALA A 36 4.23 9.59 6.35
N HIS A 37 4.47 9.61 5.03
CA HIS A 37 5.80 9.81 4.41
C HIS A 37 6.85 8.71 4.65
N THR A 38 6.46 7.50 5.07
CA THR A 38 7.37 6.35 5.20
C THR A 38 7.63 5.60 3.87
N SER A 39 7.39 6.27 2.74
CA SER A 39 7.17 5.65 1.43
C SER A 39 8.32 4.84 0.86
N HIS A 40 9.55 5.06 1.33
CA HIS A 40 10.73 4.38 0.78
C HIS A 40 11.12 3.07 1.47
N VAL A 41 10.58 2.77 2.66
CA VAL A 41 11.06 1.62 3.45
C VAL A 41 9.94 0.71 3.93
N LEU A 42 8.78 1.26 4.32
CA LEU A 42 7.77 0.50 5.08
C LEU A 42 6.53 0.09 4.26
N GLN A 43 6.35 0.63 3.06
CA GLN A 43 5.21 0.27 2.22
C GLN A 43 5.49 -1.07 1.53
N LEU A 44 5.13 -2.18 2.20
CA LEU A 44 5.35 -3.56 1.74
C LEU A 44 4.90 -3.77 0.28
N LEU A 45 3.81 -3.12 -0.10
CA LEU A 45 3.26 -3.16 -1.45
C LEU A 45 4.16 -2.41 -2.46
N ASP A 46 4.74 -1.27 -2.08
CA ASP A 46 5.64 -0.49 -2.94
C ASP A 46 7.03 -1.12 -3.11
N VAL A 47 7.56 -1.74 -2.05
CA VAL A 47 8.89 -2.38 -2.09
C VAL A 47 8.85 -3.81 -2.60
N GLY A 48 7.74 -4.51 -2.40
CA GLY A 48 7.53 -5.89 -2.81
C GLY A 48 6.85 -5.97 -4.18
N VAL A 49 5.52 -5.83 -4.18
CA VAL A 49 4.68 -6.11 -5.36
C VAL A 49 4.91 -5.08 -6.47
N PHE A 50 4.84 -3.80 -6.18
CA PHE A 50 4.97 -2.74 -7.20
C PHE A 50 6.40 -2.54 -7.67
N LYS A 51 7.40 -3.13 -7.02
CA LYS A 51 8.79 -3.04 -7.46
C LYS A 51 9.00 -3.72 -8.82
N SER A 52 8.43 -4.91 -9.01
CA SER A 52 8.53 -5.62 -10.29
C SER A 52 7.81 -4.86 -11.40
N GLU A 53 6.61 -4.36 -11.13
CA GLU A 53 5.82 -3.53 -12.05
C GLU A 53 6.58 -2.25 -12.46
N LYS A 54 7.11 -1.49 -11.49
CA LYS A 54 7.91 -0.28 -11.74
C LYS A 54 9.14 -0.59 -12.59
N ASN A 55 9.77 -1.75 -12.40
CA ASN A 55 10.93 -2.16 -13.20
C ASN A 55 10.55 -2.53 -14.63
N ALA A 56 9.47 -3.27 -14.82
CA ALA A 56 8.97 -3.61 -16.16
C ALA A 56 8.61 -2.34 -16.93
N TRP A 57 7.91 -1.41 -16.28
CA TRP A 57 7.56 -0.12 -16.88
C TRP A 57 8.79 0.71 -17.25
N ARG A 58 9.81 0.72 -16.39
CA ARG A 58 11.08 1.40 -16.68
C ARG A 58 11.76 0.82 -17.92
N ASN A 59 11.76 -0.49 -18.10
CA ASN A 59 12.34 -1.12 -19.28
C ASN A 59 11.62 -0.71 -20.58
N VAL A 60 10.28 -0.64 -20.55
CA VAL A 60 9.48 -0.16 -21.69
C VAL A 60 9.85 1.28 -22.04
N LEU A 61 9.93 2.15 -21.03
CA LEU A 61 10.32 3.56 -21.22
C LEU A 61 11.74 3.71 -21.75
N THR A 62 12.69 2.91 -21.25
CA THR A 62 14.08 2.91 -21.75
C THR A 62 14.12 2.46 -23.20
N HIS A 63 13.42 1.38 -23.55
CA HIS A 63 13.35 0.92 -24.94
C HIS A 63 12.77 2.00 -25.86
N TYR A 64 11.63 2.60 -25.50
CA TYR A 64 11.01 3.66 -26.27
C TYR A 64 11.95 4.87 -26.48
N ARG A 65 12.67 5.29 -25.44
CA ARG A 65 13.65 6.37 -25.52
C ARG A 65 14.82 6.04 -26.46
N ASP A 66 15.28 4.80 -26.42
CA ASP A 66 16.49 4.39 -27.15
C ASP A 66 16.18 4.03 -28.62
N THR A 67 14.91 3.77 -28.98
CA THR A 67 14.45 3.50 -30.35
C THR A 67 13.68 4.66 -31.00
N GLY A 68 13.39 5.72 -30.25
CA GLY A 68 12.66 6.91 -30.70
C GLY A 68 13.54 8.01 -31.26
#